data_AF-A0A1L9N663-F1
#
_entry.id   AF-A0A1L9N663-F1
#
_cell.length_a   1.000
_cell.length_b   1.000
_cell.length_c   1.000
_cell.angle_alpha   90.00
_cell.angle_beta   90.00
_cell.angle_gamma   90.00
#
_symmetry.space_group_name_H-M   'P 1'
#
loop_
_entity.id
_entity.type
_entity.pdbx_description
1 polymer ?
#
loop_
_entity_poly.entity_id
_entity_poly.type
_entity_poly.pdbx_seq_one_letter_code
_entity_poly.pdbx_strand_id
1 'polypeptide(L)'
;MNDRPTGTNRYTLPCFDRPIEKPKVRRTGRMKVPVIERASQVCSTCKSRKKGCDKKLPTCGYCAKRNLPCRYQGSPVAEEPVADAITQIETNAILLQMVSLFGPPSENMPTAPRRTWCHVCRIIQLADLSLQEISRRYFSNFHNWLPVVSYELFQERLARYNSPSRSAPVDFSVLVLGMCLVTLQPSKLNTHITPHSLYATMKMLFAEAQAIMCVSTYLIQAGLLIAAYEYANGRPEAAHITMGSLARSAFAIGLADSSSWKTNEASIGSSERLERLNLWWGVIILERLILCEIKDKTQRPTTDCPTSEFPLPSDLQPVQTNLRAIGGCPYECLPSNQERKRSVFGHQARAVLLLDRVLAVRRHPQTDSGRLVEIHQLDEQLQGFLSERMNKGTAEIGHDCNPIASAVRYASRNTHAL
;
A
#
# COMPACT_ATOMS: atom_id res chain seq x y z
N MET A 1 -45.10 -31.30 42.17
CA MET A 1 -46.07 -30.43 41.46
C MET A 1 -45.50 -29.02 41.54
N ASN A 2 -44.54 -28.72 40.65
CA ASN A 2 -44.69 -27.92 39.41
C ASN A 2 -44.74 -26.41 39.76
N ASP A 3 -43.98 -25.50 39.16
CA ASP A 3 -42.94 -25.56 38.16
C ASP A 3 -42.22 -24.18 38.14
N ARG A 4 -40.95 -24.22 37.73
CA ARG A 4 -39.94 -23.20 37.36
C ARG A 4 -40.26 -21.68 37.32
N PRO A 5 -39.25 -20.83 37.66
CA PRO A 5 -39.21 -19.41 37.32
C PRO A 5 -38.58 -19.16 35.94
N THR A 6 -39.11 -18.23 35.16
CA THR A 6 -38.50 -17.74 33.90
C THR A 6 -38.62 -16.21 33.78
N GLY A 7 -37.58 -15.59 33.22
CA GLY A 7 -37.65 -14.27 32.57
C GLY A 7 -36.91 -13.14 33.31
N THR A 8 -35.60 -12.94 33.09
CA THR A 8 -34.98 -12.07 32.05
C THR A 8 -35.30 -10.58 32.11
N ASN A 9 -34.38 -9.84 32.72
CA ASN A 9 -33.75 -8.57 32.31
C ASN A 9 -34.31 -7.85 31.06
N ARG A 10 -34.59 -6.53 31.17
CA ARG A 10 -34.22 -5.53 30.15
C ARG A 10 -34.39 -4.10 30.67
N TYR A 11 -33.25 -3.45 30.88
CA TYR A 11 -33.12 -2.01 31.01
C TYR A 11 -33.53 -1.31 29.71
N THR A 12 -34.27 -0.22 29.89
CA THR A 12 -34.84 0.70 28.91
C THR A 12 -33.78 1.58 28.26
N LEU A 13 -33.78 1.65 26.92
CA LEU A 13 -33.16 2.73 26.13
C LEU A 13 -34.25 3.75 25.80
N PRO A 14 -34.00 5.08 25.90
CA PRO A 14 -34.98 6.09 25.53
C PRO A 14 -35.06 6.24 24.01
N CYS A 15 -36.27 6.02 23.45
CA CYS A 15 -36.66 6.46 22.11
C CYS A 15 -36.75 7.99 22.05
N PHE A 16 -36.12 8.59 21.04
CA PHE A 16 -36.42 9.96 20.63
C PHE A 16 -37.68 9.97 19.76
N ASP A 17 -38.81 10.34 20.36
CA ASP A 17 -40.02 10.72 19.64
C ASP A 17 -39.89 12.15 19.08
N ARG A 18 -40.02 12.31 17.76
CA ARG A 18 -40.53 13.56 17.17
C ARG A 18 -41.70 13.22 16.24
N PRO A 19 -42.85 13.92 16.35
CA PRO A 19 -43.98 13.69 15.48
C PRO A 19 -43.75 14.30 14.09
N ILE A 20 -44.02 13.50 13.06
CA ILE A 20 -44.09 13.94 11.67
C ILE A 20 -45.53 14.43 11.41
N GLU A 21 -45.68 15.74 11.18
CA GLU A 21 -46.95 16.31 10.69
C GLU A 21 -47.30 15.75 9.30
N LYS A 22 -48.53 15.25 9.15
CA LYS A 22 -49.06 14.75 7.88
C LYS A 22 -49.59 15.91 7.02
N PRO A 23 -49.14 16.10 5.78
CA PRO A 23 -49.82 16.99 4.86
C PRO A 23 -51.06 16.32 4.26
N LYS A 24 -52.14 17.10 4.16
CA LYS A 24 -53.47 16.74 3.65
C LYS A 24 -53.42 16.25 2.20
N VAL A 25 -54.07 15.11 1.95
CA VAL A 25 -54.32 14.55 0.61
C VAL A 25 -55.32 15.42 -0.15
N ARG A 26 -54.90 16.02 -1.27
CA ARG A 26 -55.80 16.44 -2.36
C ARG A 26 -55.70 15.42 -3.50
N ARG A 27 -56.81 14.72 -3.75
CA ARG A 27 -57.02 13.86 -4.92
C ARG A 27 -57.06 14.72 -6.18
N THR A 28 -56.20 14.44 -7.15
CA THR A 28 -56.48 14.44 -8.60
C THR A 28 -55.23 13.98 -9.37
N GLY A 29 -55.34 12.95 -10.22
CA GLY A 29 -54.34 12.69 -11.26
C GLY A 29 -54.10 11.23 -11.60
N ARG A 30 -54.82 10.74 -12.63
CA ARG A 30 -54.45 9.69 -13.61
C ARG A 30 -53.17 8.87 -13.31
N MET A 31 -53.30 7.56 -13.07
CA MET A 31 -52.18 6.62 -13.14
C MET A 31 -51.52 6.73 -14.54
N LYS A 32 -50.30 7.29 -14.60
CA LYS A 32 -49.47 7.24 -15.80
C LYS A 32 -48.85 5.84 -15.88
N VAL A 33 -49.23 5.09 -16.92
CA VAL A 33 -48.55 3.87 -17.35
C VAL A 33 -47.07 4.23 -17.59
N PRO A 34 -46.08 3.42 -17.12
CA PRO A 34 -44.68 3.71 -17.37
C PRO A 34 -44.44 3.64 -18.88
N VAL A 35 -44.10 4.76 -19.49
CA VAL A 35 -43.66 4.83 -20.88
C VAL A 35 -42.31 4.14 -20.94
N ILE A 36 -42.27 2.92 -21.47
CA ILE A 36 -41.02 2.22 -21.74
C ILE A 36 -40.39 2.92 -22.94
N GLU A 37 -39.41 3.79 -22.69
CA GLU A 37 -38.62 4.40 -23.75
C GLU A 37 -37.87 3.32 -24.52
N ARG A 38 -38.08 3.31 -25.84
CA ARG A 38 -37.43 2.37 -26.77
C ARG A 38 -36.45 3.13 -27.65
N ALA A 39 -35.26 2.58 -27.81
CA ALA A 39 -34.28 3.08 -28.77
C ALA A 39 -34.79 2.92 -30.21
N SER A 40 -34.40 3.84 -31.10
CA SER A 40 -34.72 3.77 -32.53
C SER A 40 -34.05 2.56 -33.20
N GLN A 41 -32.79 2.29 -32.84
CA GLN A 41 -31.96 1.24 -33.42
C GLN A 41 -31.75 0.06 -32.47
N VAL A 42 -31.42 -1.09 -33.05
CA VAL A 42 -30.96 -2.26 -32.29
C VAL A 42 -29.60 -1.95 -31.64
N CYS A 43 -29.39 -2.36 -30.39
CA CYS A 43 -28.09 -2.13 -29.73
C CYS A 43 -26.94 -2.85 -30.45
N SER A 44 -25.72 -2.31 -30.34
CA SER A 44 -24.53 -2.81 -31.04
C SER A 44 -24.24 -4.29 -30.73
N THR A 45 -24.46 -4.71 -29.49
CA THR A 45 -24.21 -6.08 -29.03
C THR A 45 -25.20 -7.10 -29.58
N CYS A 46 -26.49 -6.75 -29.69
CA CYS A 46 -27.47 -7.62 -30.34
C CYS A 46 -27.26 -7.67 -31.86
N LYS A 47 -26.85 -6.54 -32.46
CA LYS A 47 -26.53 -6.42 -33.89
C LYS A 47 -25.33 -7.29 -34.27
N SER A 48 -24.23 -7.25 -33.52
CA SER A 48 -23.03 -8.07 -33.80
C SER A 48 -23.28 -9.57 -33.61
N ARG A 49 -24.09 -9.94 -32.61
CA ARG A 49 -24.38 -11.34 -32.27
C ARG A 49 -25.56 -11.94 -33.04
N LYS A 50 -26.20 -11.16 -33.93
CA LYS A 50 -27.38 -11.56 -34.70
C LYS A 50 -28.51 -12.13 -33.81
N LYS A 51 -28.81 -11.46 -32.69
CA LYS A 51 -29.88 -11.85 -31.74
C LYS A 51 -30.98 -10.79 -31.67
N GLY A 52 -32.20 -11.22 -31.35
CA GLY A 52 -33.35 -10.33 -31.16
C GLY A 52 -33.14 -9.34 -30.00
N CYS A 53 -33.47 -8.08 -30.24
CA CYS A 53 -33.33 -6.97 -29.29
C CYS A 53 -34.70 -6.31 -29.07
N ASP A 54 -35.12 -6.18 -27.82
CA ASP A 54 -36.38 -5.54 -27.44
C ASP A 54 -36.29 -4.00 -27.36
N LYS A 55 -35.12 -3.43 -27.66
CA LYS A 55 -34.81 -2.00 -27.75
C LYS A 55 -35.13 -1.18 -26.49
N LYS A 56 -35.34 -1.81 -25.33
CA LYS A 56 -35.60 -1.09 -24.07
C LYS A 56 -34.38 -0.27 -23.65
N LEU A 57 -34.60 0.95 -23.17
CA LEU A 57 -33.58 1.79 -22.54
C LEU A 57 -33.61 1.59 -21.01
N PRO A 58 -32.45 1.71 -20.33
CA PRO A 58 -31.11 1.94 -20.87
C PRO A 58 -30.45 0.67 -21.44
N THR A 59 -30.94 -0.52 -21.10
CA THR A 59 -30.40 -1.80 -21.55
C THR A 59 -31.51 -2.71 -22.09
N CYS A 60 -31.24 -3.40 -23.20
CA CYS A 60 -32.18 -4.37 -23.76
C CYS A 60 -32.26 -5.63 -22.88
N GLY A 61 -33.41 -6.30 -22.86
CA GLY A 61 -33.63 -7.50 -22.04
C GLY A 61 -32.68 -8.66 -22.35
N TYR A 62 -32.23 -8.78 -23.61
CA TYR A 62 -31.25 -9.79 -24.00
C TYR A 62 -29.88 -9.55 -23.34
N CYS A 63 -29.40 -8.30 -23.38
CA CYS A 63 -28.12 -7.91 -22.79
C CYS A 63 -28.19 -7.93 -21.26
N ALA A 64 -29.29 -7.44 -20.67
CA ALA A 64 -29.48 -7.44 -19.21
C ALA A 64 -29.46 -8.86 -18.64
N LYS A 65 -30.20 -9.80 -19.26
CA LYS A 65 -30.27 -11.20 -18.77
C LYS A 65 -28.94 -11.95 -18.86
N ARG A 66 -28.03 -11.52 -19.73
CA ARG A 66 -26.73 -12.18 -19.97
C ARG A 66 -25.53 -11.36 -19.47
N ASN A 67 -25.80 -10.28 -18.75
CA ASN A 67 -24.79 -9.34 -18.26
C ASN A 67 -23.80 -8.89 -19.35
N LEU A 68 -24.34 -8.56 -20.54
CA LEU A 68 -23.54 -8.10 -21.69
C LEU A 68 -23.61 -6.57 -21.80
N PRO A 69 -22.52 -5.90 -22.25
CA PRO A 69 -22.54 -4.46 -22.48
C PRO A 69 -23.61 -4.12 -23.52
N CYS A 70 -24.51 -3.18 -23.22
CA CYS A 70 -25.59 -2.77 -24.12
C CYS A 70 -25.38 -1.30 -24.52
N ARG A 71 -25.12 -1.03 -25.81
CA ARG A 71 -24.87 0.33 -26.31
C ARG A 71 -25.76 0.62 -27.52
N TYR A 72 -26.52 1.71 -27.46
CA TYR A 72 -27.29 2.22 -28.59
C TYR A 72 -26.50 3.39 -29.23
N GLN A 73 -26.44 3.45 -30.56
CA GLN A 73 -25.83 4.59 -31.27
C GLN A 73 -26.83 5.75 -31.27
N GLY A 74 -26.46 6.90 -30.69
CA GLY A 74 -27.26 8.13 -30.72
C GLY A 74 -27.84 8.64 -29.39
N SER A 75 -27.36 8.16 -28.23
CA SER A 75 -27.56 8.94 -26.98
C SER A 75 -26.60 10.13 -27.02
N PRO A 76 -26.98 11.35 -26.58
CA PRO A 76 -26.05 12.45 -26.46
C PRO A 76 -24.97 12.01 -25.48
N VAL A 77 -23.79 11.75 -26.02
CA VAL A 77 -22.59 11.57 -25.24
C VAL A 77 -22.36 12.95 -24.63
N ALA A 78 -22.44 13.08 -23.31
CA ALA A 78 -21.71 14.14 -22.64
C ALA A 78 -20.26 14.00 -23.15
N GLU A 79 -19.82 14.95 -23.97
CA GLU A 79 -18.51 14.95 -24.60
C GLU A 79 -17.46 14.87 -23.49
N GLU A 80 -16.96 13.67 -23.23
CA GLU A 80 -15.65 13.52 -22.61
C GLU A 80 -14.62 13.87 -23.69
N PRO A 81 -13.65 14.75 -23.40
CA PRO A 81 -12.79 15.33 -24.41
C PRO A 81 -11.93 14.24 -25.08
N VAL A 82 -12.11 14.08 -26.39
CA VAL A 82 -11.38 13.14 -27.26
C VAL A 82 -9.84 13.31 -27.17
N ALA A 83 -9.38 14.48 -26.72
CA ALA A 83 -7.97 14.77 -26.46
C ALA A 83 -7.36 13.92 -25.32
N ASP A 84 -8.11 13.60 -24.26
CA ASP A 84 -7.61 12.81 -23.13
C ASP A 84 -7.45 11.33 -23.51
N ALA A 85 -8.34 10.80 -24.34
CA ALA A 85 -8.23 9.42 -24.81
C ALA A 85 -7.05 9.23 -25.78
N ILE A 86 -6.80 10.19 -26.67
CA ILE A 86 -5.67 10.15 -27.61
C ILE A 86 -4.34 10.28 -26.85
N THR A 87 -4.24 11.22 -25.91
CA THR A 87 -3.02 11.39 -25.10
C THR A 87 -2.76 10.18 -24.19
N GLN A 88 -3.79 9.55 -23.62
CA GLN A 88 -3.63 8.30 -22.85
C GLN A 88 -3.16 7.12 -23.72
N ILE A 89 -3.66 6.99 -24.95
CA ILE A 89 -3.22 5.95 -25.91
C ILE A 89 -1.76 6.19 -26.32
N GLU A 90 -1.37 7.43 -26.61
CA GLU A 90 0.00 7.82 -26.93
C GLU A 90 0.95 7.60 -25.75
N THR A 91 0.52 7.93 -24.53
CA THR A 91 1.33 7.73 -23.32
C THR A 91 1.53 6.25 -23.03
N ASN A 92 0.47 5.43 -23.15
CA ASN A 92 0.58 3.98 -23.00
C ASN A 92 1.44 3.35 -24.12
N ALA A 93 1.35 3.85 -25.36
CA ALA A 93 2.18 3.41 -26.46
C ALA A 93 3.67 3.80 -26.27
N ILE A 94 3.96 5.00 -25.76
CA ILE A 94 5.32 5.44 -25.41
C ILE A 94 5.90 4.57 -24.28
N LEU A 95 5.11 4.30 -23.24
CA LEU A 95 5.51 3.43 -22.13
C LEU A 95 5.75 1.98 -22.58
N LEU A 96 5.00 1.50 -23.58
CA LEU A 96 5.19 0.17 -24.19
C LEU A 96 6.35 0.13 -25.18
N GLN A 97 6.61 1.20 -25.94
CA GLN A 97 7.75 1.29 -26.86
C GLN A 97 9.10 1.42 -26.13
N MET A 98 9.10 2.00 -24.92
CA MET A 98 10.28 2.01 -24.03
C MET A 98 10.72 0.61 -23.56
N VAL A 99 9.91 -0.43 -23.79
CA VAL A 99 10.13 -1.82 -23.34
C VAL A 99 10.72 -2.72 -24.45
N SER A 100 10.83 -2.26 -25.70
CA SER A 100 11.36 -3.08 -26.83
C SER A 100 12.89 -3.27 -26.85
N LEU A 101 13.57 -3.27 -25.70
CA LEU A 101 15.04 -3.38 -25.59
C LEU A 101 15.61 -4.81 -25.58
N PHE A 102 14.84 -5.82 -26.02
CA PHE A 102 15.41 -7.13 -26.38
C PHE A 102 16.01 -7.15 -27.81
N GLY A 103 16.04 -6.00 -28.51
CA GLY A 103 16.81 -5.85 -29.74
C GLY A 103 18.32 -5.85 -29.46
N PRO A 104 19.16 -6.38 -30.36
CA PRO A 104 20.61 -6.39 -30.18
C PRO A 104 21.11 -4.96 -29.93
N PRO A 105 22.14 -4.76 -29.08
CA PRO A 105 22.71 -3.45 -28.86
C PRO A 105 23.22 -2.90 -30.19
N SER A 106 22.52 -1.92 -30.75
CA SER A 106 23.07 -1.05 -31.80
C SER A 106 24.30 -0.36 -31.21
N GLU A 107 25.36 -0.17 -32.01
CA GLU A 107 26.63 0.45 -31.60
C GLU A 107 26.47 1.86 -30.98
N ASN A 108 25.30 2.48 -31.12
CA ASN A 108 24.97 3.80 -30.56
C ASN A 108 24.02 3.75 -29.34
N MET A 109 23.71 2.57 -28.79
CA MET A 109 22.81 2.44 -27.64
C MET A 109 23.47 2.91 -26.34
N PRO A 110 22.79 3.75 -25.53
CA PRO A 110 23.29 4.12 -24.21
C PRO A 110 23.45 2.89 -23.30
N THR A 111 24.38 2.96 -22.35
CA THR A 111 24.55 1.91 -21.32
C THR A 111 23.25 1.70 -20.53
N ALA A 112 23.03 0.48 -20.01
CA ALA A 112 21.80 0.15 -19.27
C ALA A 112 21.43 1.19 -18.18
N PRO A 113 22.37 1.67 -17.32
CA PRO A 113 22.07 2.74 -16.36
C PRO A 113 21.55 4.03 -16.98
N ARG A 114 22.15 4.47 -18.09
CA ARG A 114 21.74 5.70 -18.79
C ARG A 114 20.35 5.55 -19.40
N ARG A 115 20.02 4.40 -19.98
CA ARG A 115 18.68 4.14 -20.53
C ARG A 115 17.60 4.14 -19.45
N THR A 116 17.78 3.38 -18.37
CA THR A 116 16.81 3.32 -17.27
C THR A 116 16.59 4.69 -16.66
N TRP A 117 17.67 5.44 -16.39
CA TRP A 117 17.56 6.80 -15.85
C TRP A 117 16.79 7.73 -16.78
N CYS A 118 17.08 7.73 -18.09
CA CYS A 118 16.34 8.53 -19.07
C CYS A 118 14.85 8.16 -19.12
N HIS A 119 14.51 6.87 -19.08
CA HIS A 119 13.12 6.42 -19.02
C HIS A 119 12.42 6.94 -17.76
N VAL A 120 13.05 6.81 -16.60
CA VAL A 120 12.50 7.32 -15.32
C VAL A 120 12.29 8.82 -15.36
N CYS A 121 13.28 9.60 -15.82
CA CYS A 121 13.13 11.05 -15.98
C CYS A 121 11.97 11.42 -16.90
N ARG A 122 11.81 10.72 -18.02
CA ARG A 122 10.70 10.96 -18.96
C ARG A 122 9.34 10.63 -18.33
N ILE A 123 9.23 9.54 -17.59
CA ILE A 123 8.00 9.18 -16.87
C ILE A 123 7.63 10.25 -15.84
N ILE A 124 8.62 10.75 -15.09
CA ILE A 124 8.43 11.81 -14.09
C ILE A 124 7.92 13.09 -14.75
N GLN A 125 8.46 13.45 -15.92
CA GLN A 125 7.97 14.59 -16.72
C GLN A 125 6.52 14.38 -17.17
N LEU A 126 6.17 13.19 -17.67
CA LEU A 126 4.80 12.85 -18.08
C LEU A 126 3.81 12.83 -16.90
N ALA A 127 4.31 12.57 -15.70
CA ALA A 127 3.54 12.65 -14.46
C ALA A 127 3.31 14.09 -13.96
N ASP A 128 3.89 15.11 -14.62
CA ASP A 128 3.92 16.50 -14.16
C ASP A 128 4.49 16.62 -12.73
N LEU A 129 5.61 15.92 -12.50
CA LEU A 129 6.33 15.91 -11.23
C LEU A 129 7.80 16.28 -11.44
N SER A 130 8.44 16.72 -10.36
CA SER A 130 9.89 16.88 -10.27
C SER A 130 10.45 15.89 -9.26
N LEU A 131 11.75 15.61 -9.33
CA LEU A 131 12.45 14.76 -8.35
C LEU A 131 12.30 15.32 -6.92
N GLN A 132 12.35 16.64 -6.77
CA GLN A 132 12.16 17.30 -5.47
C GLN A 132 10.73 17.16 -4.95
N GLU A 133 9.74 17.27 -5.83
CA GLU A 133 8.34 17.08 -5.44
C GLU A 133 8.04 15.62 -5.06
N ILE A 134 8.62 14.65 -5.78
CA ILE A 134 8.53 13.22 -5.41
C ILE A 134 9.16 12.98 -4.04
N SER A 135 10.39 13.47 -3.82
CA SER A 135 11.08 13.38 -2.52
C SER A 135 10.22 13.96 -1.41
N ARG A 136 9.77 15.21 -1.57
CA ARG A 136 8.91 15.90 -0.60
C ARG A 136 7.65 15.11 -0.28
N ARG A 137 6.91 14.64 -1.29
CA ARG A 137 5.67 13.87 -1.11
C ARG A 137 5.91 12.54 -0.42
N TYR A 138 6.99 11.85 -0.76
CA TYR A 138 7.32 10.57 -0.16
C TYR A 138 7.62 10.72 1.33
N PHE A 139 8.55 11.61 1.68
CA PHE A 139 9.02 11.78 3.05
C PHE A 139 7.99 12.47 3.96
N SER A 140 7.09 13.30 3.41
CA SER A 140 6.00 13.90 4.19
C SER A 140 4.77 13.02 4.38
N ASN A 141 4.65 11.91 3.63
CA ASN A 141 3.45 11.08 3.65
C ASN A 141 3.76 9.59 3.75
N PHE A 142 4.15 8.95 2.66
CA PHE A 142 4.31 7.49 2.60
C PHE A 142 5.36 6.96 3.60
N HIS A 143 6.45 7.71 3.79
CA HIS A 143 7.52 7.39 4.73
C HIS A 143 7.03 7.22 6.17
N ASN A 144 6.00 7.96 6.59
CA ASN A 144 5.47 7.88 7.95
C ASN A 144 4.81 6.52 8.26
N TRP A 145 4.40 5.79 7.22
CA TRP A 145 3.86 4.44 7.36
C TRP A 145 4.93 3.37 7.18
N LEU A 146 5.87 3.57 6.25
CA LEU A 146 6.91 2.60 5.91
C LEU A 146 8.27 3.29 5.73
N PRO A 147 8.96 3.67 6.81
CA PRO A 147 10.21 4.42 6.77
C PRO A 147 11.37 3.50 6.43
N VAL A 148 11.46 3.06 5.18
CA VAL A 148 12.49 2.11 4.71
C VAL A 148 13.60 2.76 3.90
N VAL A 149 13.49 4.07 3.63
CA VAL A 149 14.47 4.90 2.93
C VAL A 149 14.88 6.03 3.87
N SER A 150 16.17 6.27 4.05
CA SER A 150 16.68 7.40 4.82
C SER A 150 16.63 8.68 3.98
N TYR A 151 16.03 9.74 4.53
CA TYR A 151 16.00 11.05 3.88
C TYR A 151 17.40 11.58 3.56
N GLU A 152 18.32 11.50 4.53
CA GLU A 152 19.67 12.04 4.41
C GLU A 152 20.46 11.33 3.31
N LEU A 153 20.47 9.99 3.34
CA LEU A 153 21.16 9.20 2.32
C LEU A 153 20.54 9.39 0.94
N PHE A 154 19.21 9.46 0.86
CA PHE A 154 18.52 9.69 -0.39
C PHE A 154 18.88 11.06 -0.98
N GLN A 155 18.86 12.12 -0.18
CA GLN A 155 19.18 13.47 -0.66
C GLN A 155 20.65 13.62 -1.04
N GLU A 156 21.57 13.04 -0.26
CA GLU A 156 22.99 13.01 -0.62
C GLU A 156 23.20 12.33 -1.98
N ARG A 157 22.53 11.19 -2.21
CA ARG A 157 22.65 10.48 -3.48
C ARG A 157 21.96 11.22 -4.62
N LEU A 158 20.79 11.81 -4.39
CA LEU A 158 20.09 12.62 -5.38
C LEU A 158 20.96 13.81 -5.84
N ALA A 159 21.64 14.48 -4.92
CA ALA A 159 22.50 15.62 -5.21
C ALA A 159 23.62 15.29 -6.21
N ARG A 160 24.13 14.04 -6.20
CA ARG A 160 25.17 13.57 -7.13
C ARG A 160 24.72 13.53 -8.59
N TYR A 161 23.40 13.52 -8.84
CA TYR A 161 22.77 13.41 -10.17
C TYR A 161 22.00 14.66 -10.59
N ASN A 162 22.16 15.78 -9.89
CA ASN A 162 21.56 17.08 -10.28
C ASN A 162 22.14 17.64 -11.60
N SER A 163 23.24 17.09 -12.11
CA SER A 163 23.85 17.51 -13.38
C SER A 163 23.30 16.70 -14.57
N PRO A 164 22.93 17.34 -15.70
CA PRO A 164 22.34 16.66 -16.87
C PRO A 164 23.22 15.56 -17.47
N SER A 165 24.53 15.65 -17.30
CA SER A 165 25.51 14.73 -17.87
C SER A 165 25.69 13.44 -17.05
N ARG A 166 25.11 13.35 -15.85
CA ARG A 166 25.25 12.18 -14.97
C ARG A 166 23.97 11.35 -14.98
N SER A 167 24.13 10.05 -15.13
CA SER A 167 23.02 9.09 -15.04
C SER A 167 23.08 8.35 -13.72
N ALA A 168 21.94 8.18 -13.07
CA ALA A 168 21.89 7.39 -11.85
C ALA A 168 22.03 5.89 -12.16
N PRO A 169 22.52 5.09 -11.19
CA PRO A 169 22.46 3.64 -11.23
C PRO A 169 21.02 3.14 -11.45
N VAL A 170 20.89 1.96 -12.07
CA VAL A 170 19.60 1.35 -12.41
C VAL A 170 18.73 1.16 -11.17
N ASP A 171 19.29 0.64 -10.07
CA ASP A 171 18.57 0.36 -8.83
C ASP A 171 18.05 1.64 -8.14
N PHE A 172 18.86 2.70 -8.07
CA PHE A 172 18.41 4.00 -7.58
C PHE A 172 17.34 4.61 -8.48
N SER A 173 17.47 4.48 -9.81
CA SER A 173 16.48 4.96 -10.78
C SER A 173 15.11 4.30 -10.54
N VAL A 174 15.11 2.99 -10.34
CA VAL A 174 13.89 2.22 -10.09
C VAL A 174 13.31 2.52 -8.70
N LEU A 175 14.12 2.78 -7.67
CA LEU A 175 13.63 3.30 -6.39
C LEU A 175 12.88 4.63 -6.56
N VAL A 176 13.47 5.60 -7.27
CA VAL A 176 12.83 6.90 -7.53
C VAL A 176 11.49 6.72 -8.26
N LEU A 177 11.42 5.80 -9.21
CA LEU A 177 10.17 5.47 -9.89
C LEU A 177 9.14 4.82 -8.94
N GLY A 178 9.58 3.95 -8.03
CA GLY A 178 8.73 3.41 -6.97
C GLY A 178 8.18 4.49 -6.03
N MET A 179 9.01 5.47 -5.66
CA MET A 179 8.58 6.64 -4.87
C MET A 179 7.55 7.47 -5.65
N CYS A 180 7.76 7.65 -6.97
CA CYS A 180 6.79 8.31 -7.84
C CYS A 180 5.45 7.56 -7.85
N LEU A 181 5.46 6.23 -7.99
CA LEU A 181 4.25 5.40 -7.99
C LEU A 181 3.40 5.59 -6.74
N VAL A 182 4.02 5.56 -5.54
CA VAL A 182 3.29 5.68 -4.27
C VAL A 182 2.91 7.11 -3.89
N THR A 183 3.40 8.10 -4.63
CA THR A 183 3.11 9.54 -4.40
C THR A 183 2.31 10.20 -5.53
N LEU A 184 2.00 9.46 -6.59
CA LEU A 184 1.21 9.95 -7.71
C LEU A 184 -0.21 10.30 -7.25
N GLN A 185 -0.64 11.52 -7.57
CA GLN A 185 -2.01 11.96 -7.33
C GLN A 185 -2.70 12.10 -8.69
N PRO A 186 -3.74 11.27 -8.98
CA PRO A 186 -4.37 11.21 -10.31
C PRO A 186 -5.21 12.45 -10.68
N SER A 187 -5.33 13.45 -9.80
CA SER A 187 -6.31 14.54 -9.92
C SER A 187 -5.74 15.88 -10.42
N LYS A 188 -4.58 15.89 -11.07
CA LYS A 188 -4.03 17.10 -11.69
C LYS A 188 -4.39 17.13 -13.19
N LEU A 189 -4.89 18.27 -13.65
CA LEU A 189 -5.31 18.52 -15.05
C LEU A 189 -4.22 18.25 -16.10
N ASN A 190 -2.93 18.29 -15.73
CA ASN A 190 -1.79 18.15 -16.64
C ASN A 190 -1.07 16.79 -16.55
N THR A 191 -1.59 15.84 -15.77
CA THR A 191 -0.96 14.52 -15.61
C THR A 191 -1.37 13.58 -16.75
N HIS A 192 -0.43 13.27 -17.64
CA HIS A 192 -0.69 12.42 -18.82
C HIS A 192 -0.59 10.91 -18.55
N ILE A 193 -0.12 10.52 -17.36
CA ILE A 193 0.05 9.12 -16.97
C ILE A 193 -0.99 8.69 -15.93
N THR A 194 -1.57 7.51 -16.12
CA THR A 194 -2.50 6.93 -15.14
C THR A 194 -1.73 6.14 -14.07
N PRO A 195 -2.25 6.00 -12.84
CA PRO A 195 -1.64 5.13 -11.83
C PRO A 195 -1.50 3.67 -12.31
N HIS A 196 -2.43 3.18 -13.14
CA HIS A 196 -2.37 1.84 -13.69
C HIS A 196 -1.21 1.67 -14.68
N SER A 197 -1.03 2.62 -15.60
CA SER A 197 0.06 2.58 -16.58
C SER A 197 1.42 2.78 -15.92
N LEU A 198 1.53 3.69 -14.95
CA LEU A 198 2.75 3.85 -14.15
C LEU A 198 3.13 2.57 -13.41
N TYR A 199 2.14 1.89 -12.79
CA TYR A 199 2.37 0.61 -12.13
C TYR A 199 2.86 -0.47 -13.12
N ALA A 200 2.25 -0.58 -14.30
CA ALA A 200 2.67 -1.54 -15.31
C ALA A 200 4.12 -1.28 -15.78
N THR A 201 4.46 -0.02 -16.07
CA THR A 201 5.82 0.36 -16.45
C THR A 201 6.82 0.12 -15.32
N MET A 202 6.45 0.42 -14.07
CA MET A 202 7.27 0.14 -12.90
C MET A 202 7.57 -1.36 -12.78
N LYS A 203 6.57 -2.24 -12.94
CA LYS A 203 6.79 -3.71 -12.91
C LYS A 203 7.76 -4.16 -14.01
N MET A 204 7.66 -3.60 -15.21
CA MET A 204 8.56 -3.92 -16.32
C MET A 204 10.01 -3.50 -16.04
N LEU A 205 10.23 -2.25 -15.65
CA LEU A 205 11.58 -1.73 -15.35
C LEU A 205 12.19 -2.41 -14.11
N PHE A 206 11.37 -2.75 -13.11
CA PHE A 206 11.80 -3.52 -11.96
C PHE A 206 12.25 -4.94 -12.34
N ALA A 207 11.49 -5.63 -13.19
CA ALA A 207 11.87 -6.96 -13.67
C ALA A 207 13.16 -6.93 -14.51
N GLU A 208 13.34 -5.92 -15.36
CA GLU A 208 14.59 -5.70 -16.10
C GLU A 208 15.77 -5.49 -15.14
N ALA A 209 15.61 -4.62 -14.14
CA ALA A 209 16.64 -4.39 -13.12
C ALA A 209 17.00 -5.67 -12.36
N GLN A 210 16.01 -6.50 -11.99
CA GLN A 210 16.26 -7.80 -11.34
C GLN A 210 17.03 -8.78 -12.24
N ALA A 211 16.87 -8.69 -13.56
CA ALA A 211 17.53 -9.59 -14.51
C ALA A 211 19.00 -9.23 -14.76
N ILE A 212 19.35 -7.94 -14.68
CA ILE A 212 20.70 -7.45 -15.05
C ILE A 212 21.58 -7.07 -13.85
N MET A 213 21.02 -7.01 -12.64
CA MET A 213 21.74 -6.53 -11.45
C MET A 213 21.83 -7.57 -10.34
N CYS A 214 22.88 -7.46 -9.53
CA CYS A 214 22.90 -8.05 -8.20
C CYS A 214 21.87 -7.37 -7.29
N VAL A 215 21.34 -8.11 -6.32
CA VAL A 215 20.43 -7.56 -5.32
C VAL A 215 21.10 -6.41 -4.53
N SER A 216 20.37 -5.30 -4.36
CA SER A 216 20.82 -4.14 -3.60
C SER A 216 19.73 -3.63 -2.66
N THR A 217 20.11 -2.79 -1.68
CA THR A 217 19.16 -2.11 -0.77
C THR A 217 18.07 -1.37 -1.56
N TYR A 218 18.45 -0.66 -2.63
CA TYR A 218 17.52 0.11 -3.46
C TYR A 218 16.55 -0.76 -4.25
N LEU A 219 17.03 -1.89 -4.76
CA LEU A 219 16.14 -2.81 -5.45
C LEU A 219 15.10 -3.41 -4.49
N ILE A 220 15.49 -3.76 -3.26
CA ILE A 220 14.52 -4.26 -2.27
C ILE A 220 13.55 -3.15 -1.83
N GLN A 221 14.02 -1.94 -1.55
CA GLN A 221 13.16 -0.80 -1.23
C GLN A 221 12.15 -0.56 -2.36
N ALA A 222 12.59 -0.50 -3.61
CA ALA A 222 11.71 -0.29 -4.77
C ALA A 222 10.64 -1.39 -4.89
N GLY A 223 11.04 -2.65 -4.70
CA GLY A 223 10.10 -3.76 -4.68
C GLY A 223 9.10 -3.68 -3.52
N LEU A 224 9.55 -3.24 -2.34
CA LEU A 224 8.68 -3.07 -1.18
C LEU A 224 7.62 -1.97 -1.43
N LEU A 225 8.00 -0.89 -2.13
CA LEU A 225 7.05 0.14 -2.58
C LEU A 225 6.03 -0.42 -3.59
N ILE A 226 6.45 -1.31 -4.50
CA ILE A 226 5.53 -2.01 -5.41
C ILE A 226 4.55 -2.88 -4.61
N ALA A 227 5.04 -3.72 -3.71
CA ALA A 227 4.20 -4.62 -2.91
C ALA A 227 3.20 -3.82 -2.05
N ALA A 228 3.64 -2.71 -1.46
CA ALA A 228 2.79 -1.80 -0.71
C ALA A 228 1.71 -1.17 -1.60
N TYR A 229 2.05 -0.74 -2.81
CA TYR A 229 1.09 -0.23 -3.77
C TYR A 229 0.07 -1.30 -4.20
N GLU A 230 0.51 -2.52 -4.51
CA GLU A 230 -0.35 -3.65 -4.83
C GLU A 230 -1.34 -3.94 -3.69
N TYR A 231 -0.82 -3.97 -2.47
CA TYR A 231 -1.58 -4.19 -1.26
C TYR A 231 -2.62 -3.09 -1.02
N ALA A 232 -2.22 -1.81 -1.06
CA ALA A 232 -3.12 -0.67 -0.86
C ALA A 232 -4.23 -0.56 -1.91
N ASN A 233 -4.00 -1.10 -3.12
CA ASN A 233 -5.01 -1.16 -4.19
C ASN A 233 -5.86 -2.44 -4.15
N GLY A 234 -5.87 -3.18 -3.02
CA GLY A 234 -6.72 -4.36 -2.85
C GLY A 234 -6.30 -5.55 -3.71
N ARG A 235 -5.01 -5.69 -4.01
CA ARG A 235 -4.45 -6.83 -4.77
C ARG A 235 -3.46 -7.63 -3.91
N PRO A 236 -3.92 -8.24 -2.78
CA PRO A 236 -3.03 -8.91 -1.85
C PRO A 236 -2.31 -10.11 -2.49
N GLU A 237 -2.92 -10.82 -3.43
CA GLU A 237 -2.27 -11.93 -4.14
C GLU A 237 -1.08 -11.47 -5.00
N ALA A 238 -1.20 -10.31 -5.68
CA ALA A 238 -0.09 -9.73 -6.42
C ALA A 238 1.03 -9.28 -5.47
N ALA A 239 0.65 -8.61 -4.37
CA ALA A 239 1.57 -8.19 -3.32
C ALA A 239 2.32 -9.39 -2.71
N HIS A 240 1.65 -10.52 -2.50
CA HIS A 240 2.26 -11.73 -1.96
C HIS A 240 3.30 -12.35 -2.92
N ILE A 241 3.01 -12.37 -4.23
CA ILE A 241 3.99 -12.83 -5.24
C ILE A 241 5.22 -11.92 -5.24
N THR A 242 5.03 -10.60 -5.23
CA THR A 242 6.12 -9.61 -5.14
C THR A 242 6.93 -9.84 -3.86
N MET A 243 6.28 -9.98 -2.71
CA MET A 243 6.94 -10.25 -1.42
C MET A 243 7.75 -11.54 -1.42
N GLY A 244 7.28 -12.61 -2.07
CA GLY A 244 8.04 -13.86 -2.15
C GLY A 244 9.41 -13.71 -2.82
N SER A 245 9.52 -12.86 -3.85
CA SER A 245 10.82 -12.52 -4.43
C SER A 245 11.65 -11.65 -3.49
N LEU A 246 11.02 -10.68 -2.83
CA LEU A 246 11.73 -9.72 -1.97
C LEU A 246 12.27 -10.35 -0.69
N ALA A 247 11.55 -11.28 -0.08
CA ALA A 247 12.02 -12.01 1.09
C ALA A 247 13.31 -12.76 0.77
N ARG A 248 13.36 -13.49 -0.35
CA ARG A 248 14.58 -14.18 -0.81
C ARG A 248 15.71 -13.20 -1.13
N SER A 249 15.40 -12.09 -1.79
CA SER A 249 16.37 -11.02 -2.01
C SER A 249 16.93 -10.47 -0.70
N ALA A 250 16.10 -10.21 0.31
CA ALA A 250 16.52 -9.73 1.62
C ALA A 250 17.48 -10.68 2.34
N PHE A 251 17.24 -11.99 2.26
CA PHE A 251 18.18 -12.99 2.77
C PHE A 251 19.52 -12.96 2.02
N ALA A 252 19.50 -12.82 0.69
CA ALA A 252 20.72 -12.83 -0.12
C ALA A 252 21.69 -11.65 0.16
N ILE A 253 21.19 -10.48 0.58
CA ILE A 253 21.99 -9.31 1.02
C ILE A 253 22.24 -9.31 2.56
N GLY A 254 21.83 -10.37 3.25
CA GLY A 254 22.09 -10.55 4.68
C GLY A 254 21.31 -9.60 5.58
N LEU A 255 20.11 -9.16 5.19
CA LEU A 255 19.28 -8.29 6.05
C LEU A 255 18.81 -8.99 7.33
N ALA A 256 18.69 -10.32 7.29
CA ALA A 256 18.26 -11.15 8.42
C ALA A 256 19.38 -11.50 9.41
N ASP A 257 20.64 -11.18 9.10
CA ASP A 257 21.79 -11.60 9.93
C ASP A 257 21.80 -10.85 11.28
N SER A 258 21.43 -11.56 12.35
CA SER A 258 21.40 -11.02 13.71
C SER A 258 22.77 -10.57 14.24
N SER A 259 23.86 -11.16 13.75
CA SER A 259 25.22 -10.84 14.21
C SER A 259 25.66 -9.45 13.76
N SER A 260 25.18 -9.01 12.58
CA SER A 260 25.40 -7.67 12.03
C SER A 260 24.81 -6.55 12.90
N TRP A 261 23.93 -6.89 13.85
CA TRP A 261 23.27 -5.95 14.75
C TRP A 261 23.86 -5.94 16.17
N LYS A 262 24.77 -6.88 16.50
CA LYS A 262 25.32 -7.06 17.85
C LYS A 262 26.69 -6.38 18.10
N THR A 263 27.26 -5.67 17.12
CA THR A 263 28.63 -5.10 17.17
C THR A 263 28.70 -3.64 17.66
N ASN A 264 29.75 -3.35 18.46
CA ASN A 264 30.27 -2.09 19.05
C ASN A 264 29.46 -0.80 18.87
N GLU A 265 29.23 -0.10 19.99
CA GLU A 265 28.48 1.17 20.10
C GLU A 265 28.87 2.25 19.08
N ALA A 266 30.13 2.28 18.62
CA ALA A 266 30.61 3.23 17.61
C ALA A 266 30.04 3.01 16.19
N SER A 267 29.52 1.82 15.86
CA SER A 267 28.92 1.51 14.56
C SER A 267 27.39 1.42 14.59
N ILE A 268 26.75 1.58 15.75
CA ILE A 268 25.30 1.47 15.95
C ILE A 268 24.54 2.65 15.30
N GLY A 269 25.22 3.74 14.95
CA GLY A 269 24.61 4.98 14.48
C GLY A 269 24.75 5.32 12.98
N SER A 270 25.32 4.47 12.12
CA SER A 270 25.41 4.85 10.70
C SER A 270 24.01 4.86 10.04
N SER A 271 23.68 5.94 9.34
CA SER A 271 22.38 6.09 8.66
C SER A 271 22.10 4.92 7.71
N GLU A 272 23.14 4.32 7.13
CA GLU A 272 23.03 3.13 6.25
C GLU A 272 22.64 1.87 7.03
N ARG A 273 23.19 1.68 8.24
CA ARG A 273 22.84 0.54 9.10
C ARG A 273 21.39 0.66 9.57
N LEU A 274 20.97 1.85 9.99
CA LEU A 274 19.57 2.10 10.39
C LEU A 274 18.60 1.92 9.22
N GLU A 275 18.95 2.38 8.01
CA GLU A 275 18.15 2.16 6.81
C GLU A 275 17.99 0.66 6.51
N ARG A 276 19.08 -0.13 6.59
CA ARG A 276 19.03 -1.59 6.40
C ARG A 276 18.19 -2.29 7.46
N LEU A 277 18.28 -1.87 8.74
CA LEU A 277 17.48 -2.42 9.83
C LEU A 277 15.99 -2.16 9.56
N ASN A 278 15.65 -0.92 9.23
CA ASN A 278 14.31 -0.52 8.89
C ASN A 278 13.77 -1.27 7.66
N LEU A 279 14.61 -1.46 6.64
CA LEU A 279 14.25 -2.22 5.45
C LEU A 279 13.89 -3.68 5.80
N TRP A 280 14.66 -4.33 6.67
CA TRP A 280 14.34 -5.68 7.14
C TRP A 280 12.99 -5.73 7.86
N TRP A 281 12.77 -4.81 8.80
CA TRP A 281 11.48 -4.68 9.47
C TRP A 281 10.34 -4.37 8.49
N GLY A 282 10.59 -3.57 7.45
CA GLY A 282 9.62 -3.29 6.39
C GLY A 282 9.19 -4.54 5.62
N VAL A 283 10.16 -5.40 5.27
CA VAL A 283 9.88 -6.72 4.66
C VAL A 283 9.02 -7.56 5.60
N ILE A 284 9.41 -7.63 6.88
CA ILE A 284 8.69 -8.43 7.88
C ILE A 284 7.25 -7.95 8.03
N ILE A 285 7.06 -6.66 8.30
CA ILE A 285 5.79 -6.02 8.57
C ILE A 285 4.85 -6.22 7.39
N LEU A 286 5.30 -5.87 6.18
CA LEU A 286 4.44 -5.93 5.01
C LEU A 286 4.04 -7.37 4.66
N GLU A 287 4.93 -8.35 4.84
CA GLU A 287 4.61 -9.77 4.64
C GLU A 287 3.45 -10.22 5.55
N ARG A 288 3.50 -9.90 6.85
CA ARG A 288 2.43 -10.29 7.80
C ARG A 288 1.11 -9.61 7.47
N LEU A 289 1.15 -8.32 7.10
CA LEU A 289 -0.05 -7.57 6.72
C LEU A 289 -0.71 -8.17 5.47
N ILE A 290 0.08 -8.57 4.47
CA ILE A 290 -0.42 -9.21 3.25
C ILE A 290 -0.96 -10.62 3.54
N LEU A 291 -0.24 -11.44 4.31
CA LEU A 291 -0.67 -12.80 4.66
C LEU A 291 -2.01 -12.83 5.39
N CYS A 292 -2.33 -11.78 6.15
CA CYS A 292 -3.65 -11.65 6.73
C CYS A 292 -4.74 -11.68 5.64
N GLU A 293 -4.52 -11.09 4.48
CA GLU A 293 -5.53 -10.93 3.43
C GLU A 293 -5.58 -12.06 2.41
N ILE A 294 -4.52 -12.86 2.28
CA ILE A 294 -4.50 -14.02 1.38
C ILE A 294 -5.57 -15.05 1.76
N LYS A 295 -6.28 -15.58 0.76
CA LYS A 295 -7.38 -16.54 0.97
C LYS A 295 -6.92 -17.85 1.59
N ASP A 296 -5.79 -18.38 1.10
CA ASP A 296 -5.18 -19.59 1.65
C ASP A 296 -4.55 -19.29 3.02
N LYS A 297 -5.20 -19.79 4.07
CA LYS A 297 -4.78 -19.58 5.47
C LYS A 297 -3.71 -20.54 5.93
N THR A 298 -3.29 -21.48 5.07
CA THR A 298 -2.21 -22.42 5.36
C THR A 298 -0.83 -21.83 5.05
N GLN A 299 -0.79 -20.74 4.27
CA GLN A 299 0.45 -20.03 3.92
C GLN A 299 1.22 -19.61 5.16
N ARG A 300 2.54 -19.78 5.10
CA ARG A 300 3.48 -19.37 6.13
C ARG A 300 4.28 -18.16 5.66
N PRO A 301 4.66 -17.25 6.58
CA PRO A 301 5.68 -16.27 6.29
C PRO A 301 6.95 -16.94 5.77
N THR A 302 7.57 -16.32 4.76
CA THR A 302 8.90 -16.71 4.28
C THR A 302 9.97 -16.25 5.25
N THR A 303 9.75 -15.10 5.90
CA THR A 303 10.69 -14.54 6.86
C THR A 303 10.33 -14.96 8.28
N ASP A 304 11.33 -15.32 9.08
CA ASP A 304 11.14 -15.56 10.51
C ASP A 304 10.94 -14.24 11.26
N CYS A 305 10.13 -14.26 12.32
CA CYS A 305 10.02 -13.08 13.18
C CYS A 305 11.28 -12.94 14.05
N PRO A 306 11.87 -11.73 14.15
CA PRO A 306 13.01 -11.51 15.02
C PRO A 306 12.67 -11.75 16.49
N THR A 307 13.65 -12.21 17.27
CA THR A 307 13.50 -12.37 18.72
C THR A 307 13.38 -11.02 19.43
N SER A 308 12.95 -11.02 20.69
CA SER A 308 12.82 -9.80 21.51
C SER A 308 14.14 -9.03 21.70
N GLU A 309 15.28 -9.69 21.49
CA GLU A 309 16.61 -9.07 21.56
C GLU A 309 17.00 -8.33 20.27
N PHE A 310 16.27 -8.56 19.17
CA PHE A 310 16.54 -7.91 17.90
C PHE A 310 16.19 -6.42 17.97
N PRO A 311 17.04 -5.51 17.46
CA PRO A 311 16.79 -4.08 17.58
C PRO A 311 15.51 -3.68 16.84
N LEU A 312 14.68 -2.87 17.50
CA LEU A 312 13.48 -2.30 16.89
C LEU A 312 13.86 -1.21 15.88
N PRO A 313 13.04 -1.00 14.84
CA PRO A 313 13.30 0.02 13.85
C PRO A 313 12.97 1.43 14.38
N SER A 314 13.53 2.44 13.71
CA SER A 314 13.29 3.85 14.00
C SER A 314 12.33 4.47 12.98
N ASP A 315 11.96 5.74 13.13
CA ASP A 315 11.15 6.43 12.11
C ASP A 315 12.00 7.04 10.98
N LEU A 316 13.34 6.88 11.01
CA LEU A 316 14.30 7.54 10.10
C LEU A 316 13.99 9.03 9.89
N GLN A 317 13.68 9.74 10.97
CA GLN A 317 13.35 11.16 10.90
C GLN A 317 14.58 11.93 10.39
N PRO A 318 14.41 12.91 9.48
CA PRO A 318 15.49 13.80 9.11
C PRO A 318 15.95 14.57 10.35
N VAL A 319 17.26 14.64 10.60
CA VAL A 319 17.79 15.46 11.70
C VAL A 319 17.33 16.90 11.47
N GLN A 320 16.32 17.35 12.22
CA GLN A 320 15.98 18.76 12.28
C GLN A 320 17.17 19.45 12.92
N THR A 321 17.94 20.19 12.11
CA THR A 321 18.99 21.08 12.59
C THR A 321 18.31 22.24 13.30
N ASN A 322 17.75 21.99 14.47
CA ASN A 322 17.23 23.03 15.34
C ASN A 322 18.41 23.94 15.70
N LEU A 323 18.22 25.23 15.44
CA LEU A 323 19.09 26.35 15.77
C LEU A 323 19.94 26.04 17.02
N ARG A 324 21.25 25.87 16.83
CA ARG A 324 22.21 25.70 17.92
C ARG A 324 22.00 26.85 18.92
N ALA A 325 21.39 26.55 20.06
CA ALA A 325 21.55 27.37 21.24
C ALA A 325 23.05 27.42 21.52
N ILE A 326 23.59 28.64 21.45
CA ILE A 326 24.99 28.95 21.71
C ILE A 326 25.32 28.48 23.14
N GLY A 327 26.30 27.58 23.28
CA GLY A 327 27.03 27.41 24.55
C GLY A 327 26.83 26.13 25.37
N GLY A 328 26.53 24.97 24.76
CA GLY A 328 26.52 23.67 25.46
C GLY A 328 27.62 22.70 24.96
N CYS A 329 28.30 22.04 25.89
CA CYS A 329 29.46 21.15 25.71
C CYS A 329 29.21 19.95 24.74
N PRO A 330 30.22 19.40 24.03
CA PRO A 330 30.01 18.43 22.94
C PRO A 330 29.62 16.98 23.33
N TYR A 331 29.36 16.67 24.60
CA TYR A 331 29.36 15.27 25.08
C TYR A 331 28.01 14.70 25.53
N GLU A 332 26.89 15.36 25.26
CA GLU A 332 25.56 14.82 25.57
C GLU A 332 24.61 14.97 24.40
N CYS A 333 24.57 13.97 23.52
CA CYS A 333 23.41 13.66 22.67
C CYS A 333 23.44 12.17 22.32
N LEU A 334 23.37 11.32 23.34
CA LEU A 334 22.79 9.99 23.20
C LEU A 334 21.28 10.15 23.40
N PRO A 335 20.43 9.64 22.50
CA PRO A 335 19.03 9.40 22.80
C PRO A 335 18.91 8.58 24.09
N SER A 336 18.49 9.24 25.17
CA SER A 336 18.06 8.57 26.40
C SER A 336 17.06 7.45 26.05
N ASN A 337 17.05 6.37 26.82
CA ASN A 337 16.10 5.25 26.71
C ASN A 337 14.60 5.67 26.63
N GLN A 338 14.28 6.94 26.86
CA GLN A 338 12.95 7.55 26.63
C GLN A 338 12.59 7.78 25.15
N GLU A 339 13.54 7.99 24.21
CA GLU A 339 13.23 8.19 22.78
C GLU A 339 12.78 6.88 22.10
N ARG A 340 13.28 5.73 22.59
CA ARG A 340 12.88 4.39 22.13
C ARG A 340 11.39 4.07 22.40
N LYS A 341 10.69 4.86 23.24
CA LYS A 341 9.24 4.77 23.49
C LYS A 341 8.36 5.52 22.48
N ARG A 342 8.93 6.22 21.48
CA ARG A 342 8.18 7.10 20.58
C ARG A 342 8.21 6.72 19.09
N SER A 343 9.00 5.76 18.63
CA SER A 343 9.03 5.44 17.18
C SER A 343 7.75 4.75 16.70
N VAL A 344 7.00 5.38 15.80
CA VAL A 344 5.76 4.84 15.22
C VAL A 344 6.04 3.48 14.57
N PHE A 345 7.12 3.38 13.79
CA PHE A 345 7.48 2.17 13.09
C PHE A 345 7.97 1.07 14.05
N GLY A 346 8.63 1.44 15.16
CA GLY A 346 8.97 0.49 16.22
C GLY A 346 7.74 -0.08 16.92
N HIS A 347 6.68 0.71 17.08
CA HIS A 347 5.41 0.22 17.59
C HIS A 347 4.69 -0.69 16.59
N GLN A 348 4.78 -0.39 15.29
CA GLN A 348 4.26 -1.27 14.24
C GLN A 348 5.00 -2.60 14.20
N ALA A 349 6.32 -2.60 14.37
CA ALA A 349 7.12 -3.81 14.54
C ALA A 349 6.64 -4.65 15.74
N ARG A 350 6.41 -4.03 16.90
CA ARG A 350 5.86 -4.72 18.09
C ARG A 350 4.47 -5.31 17.83
N ALA A 351 3.58 -4.56 17.16
CA ALA A 351 2.25 -5.06 16.78
C ALA A 351 2.35 -6.29 15.85
N VAL A 352 3.30 -6.26 14.91
CA VAL A 352 3.54 -7.38 13.99
C VAL A 352 4.10 -8.62 14.69
N LEU A 353 4.92 -8.46 15.73
CA LEU A 353 5.38 -9.61 16.54
C LEU A 353 4.20 -10.34 17.21
N LEU A 354 3.21 -9.59 17.72
CA LEU A 354 1.98 -10.18 18.24
C LEU A 354 1.16 -10.84 17.12
N LEU A 355 1.04 -10.16 15.97
CA LEU A 355 0.34 -10.70 14.81
C LEU A 355 0.95 -12.01 14.29
N ASP A 356 2.28 -12.13 14.29
CA ASP A 356 2.98 -13.32 13.86
C ASP A 356 2.66 -14.53 14.74
N ARG A 357 2.63 -14.33 16.08
CA ARG A 357 2.19 -15.35 17.03
C ARG A 357 0.74 -15.76 16.81
N VAL A 358 -0.15 -14.80 16.55
CA VAL A 358 -1.56 -15.10 16.19
C VAL A 358 -1.62 -15.96 14.93
N LEU A 359 -0.87 -15.59 13.89
CA LEU A 359 -0.82 -16.37 12.65
C LEU A 359 -0.27 -17.78 12.90
N ALA A 360 0.67 -17.96 13.83
CA ALA A 360 1.17 -19.27 14.26
C ALA A 360 0.07 -20.10 14.95
N VAL A 361 -0.55 -19.57 16.00
CA VAL A 361 -1.63 -20.22 16.75
C VAL A 361 -2.81 -20.61 15.87
N ARG A 362 -3.14 -19.77 14.88
CA ARG A 362 -4.21 -20.06 13.92
C ARG A 362 -3.93 -21.31 13.08
N ARG A 363 -2.66 -21.64 12.84
CA ARG A 363 -2.25 -22.83 12.08
C ARG A 363 -2.25 -24.11 12.91
N HIS A 364 -2.27 -24.02 14.24
CA HIS A 364 -2.36 -25.20 15.10
C HIS A 364 -3.71 -25.92 14.92
N PRO A 365 -3.74 -27.27 14.94
CA PRO A 365 -4.97 -28.04 14.94
C PRO A 365 -5.90 -27.64 16.10
N GLN A 366 -7.21 -27.69 15.86
CA GLN A 366 -8.23 -27.34 16.86
C GLN A 366 -8.18 -28.23 18.12
N THR A 367 -7.60 -29.43 18.03
CA THR A 367 -7.50 -30.41 19.11
C THR A 367 -6.36 -30.15 20.09
N ASP A 368 -5.54 -29.14 19.85
CA ASP A 368 -4.40 -28.79 20.70
C ASP A 368 -4.88 -28.05 21.95
N SER A 369 -4.88 -28.72 23.11
CA SER A 369 -5.38 -28.16 24.38
C SER A 369 -4.59 -26.94 24.84
N GLY A 370 -3.33 -26.80 24.42
CA GLY A 370 -2.50 -25.61 24.69
C GLY A 370 -2.93 -24.37 23.90
N ARG A 371 -3.66 -24.56 22.78
CA ARG A 371 -4.06 -23.49 21.87
C ARG A 371 -4.97 -22.46 22.51
N LEU A 372 -5.95 -22.89 23.31
CA LEU A 372 -6.86 -21.96 24.00
C LEU A 372 -6.13 -21.09 25.02
N VAL A 373 -5.19 -21.67 25.76
CA VAL A 373 -4.35 -20.93 26.73
C VAL A 373 -3.52 -19.87 26.00
N GLU A 374 -2.91 -20.23 24.87
CA GLU A 374 -2.11 -19.29 24.09
C GLU A 374 -2.97 -18.18 23.47
N ILE A 375 -4.19 -18.48 23.01
CA ILE A 375 -5.15 -17.46 22.53
C ILE A 375 -5.50 -16.48 23.64
N HIS A 376 -5.79 -16.95 24.85
CA HIS A 376 -6.09 -16.07 25.99
C HIS A 376 -4.92 -15.16 26.35
N GLN A 377 -3.70 -15.71 26.41
CA GLN A 377 -2.49 -14.90 26.67
C GLN A 377 -2.25 -13.86 25.58
N LEU A 378 -2.50 -14.22 24.31
CA LEU A 378 -2.38 -13.28 23.19
C LEU A 378 -3.44 -12.18 23.25
N ASP A 379 -4.68 -12.51 23.62
CA ASP A 379 -5.76 -11.53 23.78
C ASP A 379 -5.43 -10.51 24.88
N GLU A 380 -4.96 -10.96 26.05
CA GLU A 380 -4.50 -10.06 27.12
C GLU A 380 -3.36 -9.14 26.65
N GLN A 381 -2.37 -9.68 25.94
CA GLN A 381 -1.25 -8.88 25.41
C GLN A 381 -1.70 -7.86 24.36
N LEU A 382 -2.65 -8.23 23.51
CA LEU A 382 -3.21 -7.34 22.49
C LEU A 382 -4.07 -6.24 23.11
N GLN A 383 -4.90 -6.56 24.10
CA GLN A 383 -5.68 -5.58 24.86
C GLN A 383 -4.74 -4.62 25.63
N GLY A 384 -3.67 -5.15 26.24
CA GLY A 384 -2.62 -4.35 26.86
C GLY A 384 -1.94 -3.39 25.87
N PHE A 385 -1.55 -3.90 24.70
CA PHE A 385 -0.95 -3.07 23.65
C PHE A 385 -1.91 -1.98 23.13
N LEU A 386 -3.17 -2.35 22.86
CA LEU A 386 -4.19 -1.42 22.37
C LEU A 386 -4.51 -0.34 23.43
N SER A 387 -4.66 -0.72 24.70
CA SER A 387 -4.91 0.24 25.78
C SER A 387 -3.74 1.21 25.99
N GLU A 388 -2.49 0.75 25.89
CA GLU A 388 -1.29 1.61 25.92
C GLU A 388 -1.32 2.69 24.82
N ARG A 389 -1.89 2.35 23.65
CA ARG A 389 -1.97 3.26 22.49
C ARG A 389 -3.18 4.17 22.52
N MET A 390 -4.35 3.65 22.87
CA MET A 390 -5.60 4.40 22.86
C MET A 390 -5.74 5.36 24.05
N ASN A 391 -5.06 5.11 25.17
CA ASN A 391 -5.13 5.95 26.38
C ASN A 391 -4.17 7.17 26.37
N LYS A 392 -3.47 7.44 25.27
CA LYS A 392 -2.68 8.67 25.15
C LYS A 392 -3.63 9.83 24.82
N GLY A 393 -3.83 10.75 25.77
CA GLY A 393 -4.73 11.91 25.67
C GLY A 393 -4.42 12.90 24.53
N THR A 394 -3.40 12.63 23.71
CA THR A 394 -3.01 13.35 22.51
C THR A 394 -2.95 12.35 21.34
N ALA A 395 -4.11 11.89 20.86
CA ALA A 395 -4.16 11.12 19.63
C ALA A 395 -3.81 12.05 18.46
N GLU A 396 -2.53 12.13 18.10
CA GLU A 396 -2.09 12.82 16.90
C GLU A 396 -2.55 12.00 15.68
N ILE A 397 -3.36 12.61 14.82
CA ILE A 397 -3.91 11.98 13.61
C ILE A 397 -2.73 11.46 12.78
N GLY A 398 -2.66 10.14 12.57
CA GLY A 398 -1.61 9.48 11.77
C GLY A 398 -0.53 8.73 12.58
N HIS A 399 -0.31 9.06 13.85
CA HIS A 399 0.78 8.46 14.64
C HIS A 399 0.43 7.09 15.23
N ASP A 400 -0.78 6.92 15.77
CA ASP A 400 -1.19 5.65 16.38
C ASP A 400 -2.04 4.78 15.44
N CYS A 401 -2.49 5.29 14.29
CA CYS A 401 -3.38 4.53 13.39
C CYS A 401 -2.72 3.31 12.76
N ASN A 402 -1.43 3.36 12.44
CA ASN A 402 -0.73 2.25 11.77
C ASN A 402 -0.46 1.06 12.71
N PRO A 403 0.09 1.27 13.93
CA PRO A 403 0.20 0.19 14.92
C PRO A 403 -1.17 -0.36 15.34
N ILE A 404 -2.17 0.52 15.54
CA ILE A 404 -3.53 0.10 15.92
C ILE A 404 -4.18 -0.70 14.79
N ALA A 405 -4.12 -0.26 13.54
CA ALA A 405 -4.70 -0.99 12.41
C ALA A 405 -4.06 -2.38 12.24
N SER A 406 -2.76 -2.49 12.48
CA SER A 406 -2.04 -3.77 12.47
C SER A 406 -2.54 -4.69 13.58
N ALA A 407 -2.75 -4.17 14.79
CA ALA A 407 -3.27 -4.91 15.93
C ALA A 407 -4.76 -5.28 15.77
N VAL A 408 -5.63 -4.39 15.29
CA VAL A 408 -7.09 -4.61 15.15
C VAL A 408 -7.44 -5.67 14.09
N ARG A 409 -6.56 -5.93 13.12
CA ARG A 409 -6.73 -7.03 12.15
C ARG A 409 -6.85 -8.41 12.82
N TYR A 410 -6.40 -8.52 14.07
CA TYR A 410 -6.69 -9.64 14.97
C TYR A 410 -8.18 -9.74 15.32
N ALA A 411 -8.73 -8.67 15.92
CA ALA A 411 -10.05 -8.68 16.56
C ALA A 411 -11.19 -8.97 15.57
N SER A 412 -11.08 -8.43 14.35
CA SER A 412 -12.10 -8.62 13.30
C SER A 412 -12.26 -10.06 12.82
N ARG A 413 -11.36 -10.98 13.19
CA ARG A 413 -11.32 -12.34 12.62
C ARG A 413 -11.37 -13.47 13.64
N ASN A 414 -11.36 -13.16 14.93
CA ASN A 414 -11.66 -14.13 16.00
C ASN A 414 -13.16 -14.28 16.27
N THR A 415 -14.01 -13.39 15.74
CA THR A 415 -15.48 -13.50 15.82
C THR A 415 -16.06 -14.70 15.06
N HIS A 416 -15.25 -15.42 14.27
CA HIS A 416 -15.65 -16.65 13.57
C HIS A 416 -14.87 -17.90 14.05
N ALA A 417 -14.00 -17.77 15.05
CA ALA A 417 -13.16 -18.86 15.56
C ALA A 417 -13.41 -19.18 17.06
N LEU A 418 -14.24 -18.36 17.72
CA LEU A 418 -15.04 -18.71 18.90
C LEU A 418 -16.44 -19.09 18.43
#